data_AF-A0A5B7AX52-F1
#
_entry.id   AF-A0A5B7AX52-F1
#
_cell.length_a   1.000
_cell.length_b   1.000
_cell.length_c   1.000
_cell.angle_alpha   90.00
_cell.angle_beta   90.00
_cell.angle_gamma   90.00
#
_symmetry.space_group_name_H-M   'P 1'
#
loop_
_entity.id
_entity.type
_entity.pdbx_description
1 polymer ?
#
loop_
_entity_poly.entity_id
_entity_poly.type
_entity_poly.pdbx_seq_one_letter_code
_entity_poly.pdbx_strand_id
1 'polypeptide(L)'
;AMECQLLIPTIRMGSRALLLLRATGQSSFNFRRSFSKARSYSACSSLQPPDVPCLAETARISLTPDEVEEFAPKIRQVVDWFGQLQAVDLQSIEPAIRADTEGDKLRDDLPETFENREPMIAAVPSYEEPYIKVPKVLNKE
;
A
#
# COMPACT_ATOMS: atom_id res chain seq x y z
N ALA A 1 -44.38 -24.76 44.37
CA ALA A 1 -43.07 -24.24 44.81
C ALA A 1 -42.47 -23.48 43.63
N MET A 2 -42.59 -22.14 43.68
CA MET A 2 -41.46 -21.19 43.76
C MET A 2 -40.80 -20.97 42.39
N GLU A 3 -41.32 -20.08 41.55
CA GLU A 3 -40.97 -18.63 41.47
C GLU A 3 -39.46 -18.36 41.45
N CYS A 4 -38.96 -17.84 40.32
CA CYS A 4 -37.84 -16.91 40.28
C CYS A 4 -38.12 -15.89 39.17
N GLN A 5 -38.38 -14.66 39.62
CA GLN A 5 -38.81 -13.50 38.85
C GLN A 5 -37.69 -12.88 38.01
N LEU A 6 -38.08 -12.38 36.85
CA LEU A 6 -37.30 -11.50 35.98
C LEU A 6 -37.09 -10.14 36.67
N LEU A 7 -35.83 -9.79 36.92
CA LEU A 7 -35.42 -8.47 37.41
C LEU A 7 -35.27 -7.52 36.22
N ILE A 8 -36.30 -6.70 35.99
CA ILE A 8 -36.24 -5.51 35.15
C ILE A 8 -36.00 -4.31 36.08
N PRO A 9 -34.84 -3.64 36.02
CA PRO A 9 -34.69 -2.36 36.71
C PRO A 9 -35.34 -1.24 35.88
N THR A 10 -36.45 -0.72 36.38
CA THR A 10 -37.05 0.53 35.94
C THR A 10 -36.23 1.71 36.48
N ILE A 11 -35.49 2.40 35.61
CA ILE A 11 -34.85 3.67 35.96
C ILE A 11 -35.72 4.81 35.42
N ARG A 12 -36.32 5.53 36.36
CA ARG A 12 -37.06 6.77 36.19
C ARG A 12 -36.13 7.94 36.52
N MET A 13 -35.93 8.87 35.59
CA MET A 13 -35.82 10.33 35.79
C MET A 13 -35.03 11.02 34.67
N GLY A 14 -35.56 12.15 34.21
CA GLY A 14 -34.75 13.25 33.68
C GLY A 14 -35.15 13.72 32.29
N SER A 15 -36.20 14.53 32.21
CA SER A 15 -36.41 15.44 31.08
C SER A 15 -35.16 16.31 30.90
N ARG A 16 -34.36 16.04 29.87
CA ARG A 16 -33.32 16.96 29.38
C ARG A 16 -33.75 17.40 28.00
N ALA A 17 -34.01 18.70 27.89
CA ALA A 17 -34.40 19.38 26.67
C ALA A 17 -33.42 19.02 25.54
N LEU A 18 -33.96 18.47 24.44
CA LEU A 18 -33.25 18.34 23.18
C LEU A 18 -33.16 19.73 22.54
N LEU A 19 -32.05 20.41 22.78
CA LEU A 19 -31.64 21.56 21.96
C LEU A 19 -31.08 21.02 20.65
N LEU A 20 -31.90 21.09 19.60
CA LEU A 20 -31.50 20.85 18.22
C LEU A 20 -30.48 21.91 17.79
N LEU A 21 -29.22 21.52 17.60
CA LEU A 21 -28.22 22.35 16.93
C LEU A 21 -28.05 21.85 15.49
N ARG A 22 -28.47 22.68 14.53
CA ARG A 22 -28.19 22.48 13.11
C ARG A 22 -26.68 22.63 12.89
N ALA A 23 -26.03 21.57 12.42
CA ALA A 23 -24.69 21.66 11.84
C ALA A 23 -24.82 21.97 10.34
N THR A 24 -24.78 23.26 9.98
CA THR A 24 -24.41 23.65 8.62
C THR A 24 -22.89 23.82 8.61
N GLY A 25 -22.20 22.79 8.15
CA GLY A 25 -20.76 22.80 7.92
C GLY A 25 -20.45 22.23 6.55
N GLN A 26 -20.88 22.91 5.49
CA GLN A 26 -20.26 22.70 4.17
C GLN A 26 -18.85 23.31 4.25
N SER A 27 -17.90 22.53 4.75
CA SER A 27 -16.50 22.83 4.55
C SER A 27 -16.19 22.55 3.09
N SER A 28 -16.30 23.57 2.26
CA SER A 28 -15.75 23.59 0.92
C SER A 28 -14.24 23.50 1.03
N PHE A 29 -13.71 22.28 1.05
CA PHE A 29 -12.29 22.02 0.87
C PHE A 29 -11.92 22.36 -0.58
N ASN A 30 -11.58 23.64 -0.80
CA ASN A 30 -10.97 24.10 -2.03
C ASN A 30 -9.52 23.60 -2.08
N PHE A 31 -9.34 22.35 -2.49
CA PHE A 31 -8.01 21.85 -2.80
C PHE A 31 -7.59 22.34 -4.18
N ARG A 32 -6.99 23.54 -4.22
CA ARG A 32 -6.31 24.04 -5.42
C ARG A 32 -5.05 23.20 -5.65
N ARG A 33 -5.16 22.13 -6.43
CA ARG A 33 -4.00 21.43 -6.99
C ARG A 33 -3.43 22.25 -8.14
N SER A 34 -2.43 23.07 -7.83
CA SER A 34 -1.47 23.52 -8.84
C SER A 34 -0.49 22.37 -9.09
N PHE A 35 -0.75 21.57 -10.11
CA PHE A 35 0.20 20.57 -10.58
C PHE A 35 0.65 20.93 -12.00
N SER A 36 1.48 21.96 -12.08
CA SER A 36 2.31 22.22 -13.25
C SER A 36 3.77 22.03 -12.87
N LYS A 37 4.16 20.79 -12.58
CA LYS A 37 5.58 20.44 -12.61
C LYS A 37 5.74 19.28 -13.58
N ALA A 38 6.04 19.63 -14.82
CA ALA A 38 6.47 18.68 -15.83
C ALA A 38 7.65 17.89 -15.25
N ARG A 39 7.44 16.61 -14.98
CA ARG A 39 8.52 15.69 -14.63
C ARG A 39 9.31 15.46 -15.91
N SER A 40 10.51 16.00 -15.98
CA SER A 40 11.48 15.65 -17.02
C SER A 40 11.82 14.16 -16.87
N TYR A 41 11.38 13.34 -17.82
CA TYR A 41 11.92 12.01 -18.00
C TYR A 41 13.19 12.18 -18.85
N SER A 42 14.36 11.95 -18.25
CA SER A 42 15.61 12.00 -18.99
C SER A 42 15.60 10.93 -20.08
N ALA A 43 15.64 11.37 -21.33
CA ALA A 43 15.71 10.51 -22.50
C ALA A 43 17.15 10.00 -22.72
N CYS A 44 17.26 8.71 -23.04
CA CYS A 44 18.44 8.02 -23.54
C CYS A 44 19.65 7.93 -22.59
N SER A 45 19.63 6.97 -21.67
CA SER A 45 20.86 6.31 -21.21
C SER A 45 21.10 5.05 -22.04
N SER A 46 22.34 4.87 -22.53
CA SER A 46 22.76 3.57 -23.07
C SER A 46 22.46 2.51 -22.01
N LEU A 47 21.73 1.46 -22.35
CA LEU A 47 21.43 0.38 -21.41
C LEU A 47 22.76 -0.32 -21.08
N GLN A 48 23.39 0.08 -19.98
CA GLN A 48 24.53 -0.64 -19.44
C GLN A 48 24.04 -2.06 -19.10
N PRO A 49 24.88 -3.09 -19.30
CA PRO A 49 24.51 -4.45 -18.95
C PRO A 49 24.01 -4.51 -17.50
N PRO A 50 22.85 -5.13 -17.24
CA PRO A 50 22.29 -5.18 -15.89
C PRO A 50 23.21 -5.98 -14.96
N ASP A 51 23.50 -5.41 -13.80
CA ASP A 51 24.22 -6.06 -12.71
C ASP A 51 23.25 -6.98 -11.94
N VAL A 52 23.28 -8.27 -12.27
CA VAL A 52 22.36 -9.27 -11.71
C VAL A 52 22.52 -9.42 -10.18
N PRO A 53 23.73 -9.48 -9.60
CA PRO A 53 23.91 -9.43 -8.15
C PRO A 53 23.23 -8.23 -7.47
N CYS A 54 23.41 -7.03 -8.01
CA CYS A 54 22.80 -5.81 -7.46
C CYS A 54 21.26 -5.84 -7.55
N LEU A 55 20.72 -6.33 -8.67
CA LEU A 55 19.28 -6.52 -8.85
C LEU A 55 18.71 -7.53 -7.85
N ALA A 56 19.41 -8.63 -7.61
CA ALA A 56 19.00 -9.66 -6.66
C ALA A 56 18.99 -9.12 -5.21
N GLU A 57 20.01 -8.34 -4.83
CA GLU A 57 20.04 -7.69 -3.52
C GLU A 57 18.86 -6.72 -3.33
N THR A 58 18.55 -5.94 -4.37
CA THR A 58 17.43 -4.98 -4.38
C THR A 58 16.09 -5.71 -4.23
N ALA A 59 15.92 -6.85 -4.90
CA ALA A 59 14.73 -7.69 -4.81
C ALA A 59 14.68 -8.60 -3.58
N ARG A 60 15.73 -8.60 -2.73
CA ARG A 60 15.88 -9.52 -1.59
C ARG A 60 15.84 -11.01 -2.01
N ILE A 61 16.41 -11.31 -3.18
CA ILE A 61 16.55 -12.67 -3.72
C ILE A 61 18.01 -13.11 -3.50
N SER A 62 18.19 -14.29 -2.91
CA SER A 62 19.52 -14.90 -2.79
C SER A 62 19.82 -15.70 -4.06
N LEU A 63 20.96 -15.43 -4.68
CA LEU A 63 21.44 -16.15 -5.86
C LEU A 63 22.83 -16.72 -5.62
N THR A 64 23.07 -17.91 -6.15
CA THR A 64 24.40 -18.51 -6.26
C THR A 64 25.16 -17.94 -7.47
N PRO A 65 26.50 -18.00 -7.50
CA PRO A 65 27.27 -17.52 -8.64
C PRO A 65 26.91 -18.24 -9.95
N ASP A 66 26.58 -19.53 -9.90
CA ASP A 66 26.18 -20.31 -11.08
C ASP A 66 24.83 -19.81 -11.65
N GLU A 67 23.86 -19.50 -10.77
CA GLU A 67 22.57 -18.93 -11.18
C GLU A 67 22.73 -17.52 -11.78
N VAL A 68 23.68 -16.73 -11.27
CA VAL A 68 23.99 -15.42 -11.84
C VAL A 68 24.45 -15.54 -13.29
N GLU A 69 25.37 -16.46 -13.58
CA GLU A 69 25.85 -16.73 -14.94
C GLU A 69 24.73 -17.25 -15.85
N GLU A 70 23.80 -18.04 -15.31
CA GLU A 70 22.65 -18.54 -16.07
C GLU A 70 21.61 -17.45 -16.39
N PHE A 71 21.32 -16.56 -15.42
CA PHE A 71 20.28 -15.55 -15.56
C PHE A 71 20.73 -14.28 -16.26
N ALA A 72 22.01 -13.91 -16.17
CA ALA A 72 22.57 -12.73 -16.83
C ALA A 72 22.23 -12.61 -18.33
N PRO A 73 22.45 -13.64 -19.19
CA PRO A 73 22.10 -13.54 -20.61
C PRO A 73 20.59 -13.46 -20.85
N LYS A 74 19.78 -14.12 -20.02
CA LYS A 74 18.30 -14.11 -20.16
C LYS A 74 17.74 -12.72 -19.85
N ILE A 75 18.20 -12.10 -18.77
CA ILE A 75 17.79 -10.74 -18.39
C ILE A 75 18.26 -9.74 -19.46
N ARG A 76 19.47 -9.89 -19.98
CA ARG A 76 19.99 -9.06 -21.07
C ARG A 76 19.08 -9.13 -22.30
N GLN A 77 18.67 -10.32 -22.73
CA GLN A 77 17.76 -10.50 -23.87
C GLN A 77 16.43 -9.75 -23.69
N VAL A 78 15.86 -9.78 -22.48
CA VAL A 78 14.61 -9.07 -22.18
C VAL A 78 14.82 -7.56 -22.25
N VAL A 79 15.90 -7.06 -21.66
CA VAL A 79 16.24 -5.61 -21.68
C VAL A 79 16.51 -5.13 -23.10
N ASP A 80 17.23 -5.90 -23.91
CA ASP A 80 17.50 -5.59 -25.32
C ASP A 80 16.20 -5.54 -26.13
N TRP A 81 15.26 -6.46 -25.87
CA TRP A 81 13.93 -6.43 -26.48
C TRP A 81 13.14 -5.16 -26.12
N PHE A 82 13.14 -4.76 -24.85
CA PHE A 82 12.54 -3.49 -24.41
C PHE A 82 13.26 -2.25 -25.00
N GLY A 83 14.56 -2.37 -25.31
CA GLY A 83 15.34 -1.31 -25.96
C GLY A 83 14.73 -0.82 -27.28
N GLN A 84 13.95 -1.66 -27.98
CA GLN A 84 13.24 -1.30 -29.21
C GLN A 84 12.26 -0.12 -29.00
N LEU A 85 11.71 0.04 -27.79
CA LEU A 85 10.79 1.12 -27.47
C LEU A 85 11.47 2.51 -27.42
N GLN A 86 12.80 2.56 -27.30
CA GLN A 86 13.55 3.83 -27.31
C GLN A 86 13.53 4.53 -28.68
N ALA A 87 13.20 3.80 -29.75
CA ALA A 87 13.09 4.37 -31.10
C ALA A 87 11.78 5.16 -31.33
N VAL A 88 10.82 5.06 -30.40
CA VAL A 88 9.51 5.72 -30.51
C VAL A 88 9.59 7.13 -29.91
N ASP A 89 9.14 8.14 -30.65
CA ASP A 89 9.02 9.51 -30.15
C ASP A 89 7.81 9.66 -29.22
N LEU A 90 8.07 10.07 -27.98
CA LEU A 90 7.07 10.25 -26.92
C LEU A 90 7.09 11.69 -26.34
N GLN A 91 7.83 12.64 -26.95
CA GLN A 91 8.06 13.98 -26.38
C GLN A 91 6.77 14.74 -26.05
N SER A 92 5.69 14.51 -26.82
CA SER A 92 4.41 15.19 -26.66
C SER A 92 3.31 14.34 -26.02
N ILE A 93 3.62 13.13 -25.53
CA ILE A 93 2.63 12.19 -25.00
C ILE A 93 2.73 12.16 -23.48
N GLU A 94 1.60 12.42 -22.81
CA GLU A 94 1.51 12.30 -21.36
C GLU A 94 1.52 10.81 -20.93
N PRO A 95 2.26 10.43 -19.87
CA PRO A 95 2.28 9.05 -19.39
C PRO A 95 0.91 8.55 -18.92
N ALA A 96 0.54 7.35 -19.33
CA ALA A 96 -0.68 6.68 -18.85
C ALA A 96 -0.46 6.09 -17.44
N ILE A 97 -1.09 6.68 -16.42
CA ILE A 97 -0.92 6.25 -15.00
C ILE A 97 -1.91 5.13 -14.63
N ARG A 98 -3.16 5.21 -15.11
CA ARG A 98 -4.23 4.24 -14.88
C ARG A 98 -5.07 4.08 -16.14
N ALA A 99 -5.56 2.86 -16.38
CA ALA A 99 -6.44 2.58 -17.51
C ALA A 99 -7.85 3.15 -17.30
N ASP A 100 -8.32 3.16 -16.05
CA ASP A 100 -9.59 3.73 -15.63
C ASP A 100 -9.38 5.13 -15.03
N THR A 101 -10.01 6.15 -15.61
CA THR A 101 -10.01 7.51 -15.06
C THR A 101 -11.23 7.70 -14.16
N GLU A 102 -11.42 6.80 -13.20
CA GLU A 102 -12.33 7.09 -12.09
C GLU A 102 -11.57 7.91 -11.05
N GLY A 103 -12.18 9.02 -10.64
CA GLY A 103 -11.57 10.04 -9.77
C GLY A 103 -11.12 9.51 -8.40
N ASP A 104 -10.71 10.43 -7.53
CA ASP A 104 -10.19 10.08 -6.21
C ASP A 104 -11.21 9.23 -5.41
N LYS A 105 -10.96 7.91 -5.35
CA LYS A 105 -11.71 6.97 -4.51
C LYS A 105 -11.17 7.06 -3.09
N LEU A 106 -11.77 7.94 -2.30
CA LEU A 106 -11.47 8.05 -0.88
C LEU A 106 -12.29 7.04 -0.09
N ARG A 107 -11.66 6.41 0.91
CA ARG A 107 -12.34 5.59 1.92
C ARG A 107 -13.00 6.51 2.94
N ASP A 108 -14.21 6.18 3.39
CA ASP A 108 -14.86 6.88 4.49
C ASP A 108 -14.08 6.72 5.80
N ASP A 109 -14.01 7.78 6.60
CA ASP A 109 -13.34 7.76 7.90
C ASP A 109 -14.26 7.22 9.00
N LEU A 110 -14.64 5.95 8.86
CA LEU A 110 -15.44 5.21 9.83
C LEU A 110 -14.61 4.07 10.42
N PRO A 111 -14.69 3.84 11.74
CA PRO A 111 -14.01 2.72 12.38
C PRO A 111 -14.72 1.40 12.03
N GLU A 112 -13.93 0.39 11.69
CA GLU A 112 -14.40 -0.98 11.44
C GLU A 112 -13.75 -1.94 12.45
N THR A 113 -14.54 -2.86 13.01
CA THR A 113 -14.04 -3.92 13.89
C THR A 113 -13.65 -5.13 13.04
N PHE A 114 -12.45 -5.66 13.27
CA PHE A 114 -11.96 -6.85 12.59
C PHE A 114 -11.94 -8.05 13.55
N GLU A 115 -12.85 -9.00 13.35
CA GLU A 115 -13.00 -10.20 14.21
C GLU A 115 -11.99 -11.31 13.86
N ASN A 116 -11.24 -11.18 12.77
CA ASN A 116 -10.39 -12.25 12.24
C ASN A 116 -8.96 -12.25 12.82
N ARG A 117 -8.79 -11.94 14.11
CA ARG A 117 -7.44 -11.81 14.70
C ARG A 117 -6.75 -13.16 14.83
N GLU A 118 -7.45 -14.18 15.31
CA GLU A 118 -6.94 -15.54 15.53
C GLU A 118 -6.39 -16.18 14.25
N PRO A 119 -7.12 -16.21 13.11
CA PRO A 119 -6.59 -16.78 11.88
C PRO A 119 -5.40 -15.99 11.31
N MET A 120 -5.36 -14.66 11.51
CA MET A 120 -4.21 -13.85 11.11
C MET A 120 -2.95 -14.21 11.90
N ILE A 121 -3.06 -14.40 13.21
CA ILE A 121 -1.93 -14.81 14.07
C ILE A 121 -1.49 -16.24 13.76
N ALA A 122 -2.43 -17.14 13.50
CA ALA A 122 -2.13 -18.52 13.13
C ALA A 122 -1.33 -18.64 11.82
N ALA A 123 -1.43 -17.65 10.92
CA ALA A 123 -0.65 -17.60 9.69
C ALA A 123 0.79 -17.10 9.89
N VAL A 124 1.14 -16.56 11.06
CA VAL A 124 2.47 -16.03 11.34
C VAL A 124 3.43 -17.16 11.71
N PRO A 125 4.57 -17.32 11.00
CA PRO A 125 5.50 -18.42 11.27
C PRO A 125 6.14 -18.43 12.66
N SER A 126 6.37 -17.24 13.26
CA SER A 126 6.98 -17.13 14.59
C SER A 126 6.33 -16.00 15.39
N TYR A 127 5.69 -16.38 16.49
CA TYR A 127 4.89 -15.50 17.32
C TYR A 127 5.20 -15.74 18.81
N GLU A 128 5.26 -14.66 19.58
CA GLU A 128 5.40 -14.67 21.05
C GLU A 128 4.56 -13.52 21.58
N GLU A 129 3.39 -13.85 22.12
CA GLU A 129 2.33 -12.88 22.43
C GLU A 129 2.86 -11.73 23.32
N PRO A 130 2.65 -10.44 22.93
CA PRO A 130 1.83 -9.93 21.82
C PRO A 130 2.58 -9.68 20.48
N TYR A 131 3.81 -10.16 20.31
CA TYR A 131 4.72 -9.77 19.23
C TYR A 131 4.97 -10.85 18.17
N ILE A 132 5.24 -10.40 16.94
CA ILE A 132 5.80 -11.23 15.88
C ILE A 132 7.31 -11.27 16.05
N LYS A 133 7.91 -12.47 16.07
CA LYS A 133 9.36 -12.61 16.21
C LYS A 133 10.02 -12.46 14.85
N VAL A 134 10.97 -11.54 14.77
CA VAL A 134 11.83 -11.34 13.59
C VAL A 134 13.30 -11.43 14.01
N PRO A 135 14.19 -11.85 13.10
CA PRO A 135 15.63 -11.76 13.34
C PRO A 135 16.02 -10.32 13.71
N LYS A 136 16.92 -10.18 14.68
CA LYS A 136 17.41 -8.88 15.12
C LYS A 136 18.09 -8.17 13.94
N VAL A 137 17.68 -6.94 13.66
CA VAL A 137 18.37 -6.09 12.68
C VAL A 137 19.73 -5.70 13.25
N LEU A 138 20.79 -6.17 12.61
CA LEU A 138 22.16 -5.73 12.87
C LEU A 138 22.54 -4.77 11.75
N ASN A 139 23.08 -3.61 12.09
CA ASN A 139 23.66 -2.73 11.09
C ASN A 139 24.91 -3.42 10.53
N LYS A 140 24.96 -3.57 9.20
CA LYS A 140 26.21 -3.89 8.51
C LYS A 140 26.99 -2.57 8.44
N GLU A 141 28.16 -2.51 9.10
CA GLU A 141 29.15 -1.45 8.85
C GLU A 141 29.75 -1.63 7.45
#